data_AF-A0A6V7L8S0-F1
#
_entry.id   AF-A0A6V7L8S0-F1
#
_cell.length_a   1.000
_cell.length_b   1.000
_cell.length_c   1.000
_cell.angle_alpha   90.00
_cell.angle_beta   90.00
_cell.angle_gamma   90.00
#
_symmetry.space_group_name_H-M   'P 1'
#
loop_
_entity.id
_entity.type
_entity.pdbx_description
1 polymer ?
#
loop_
_entity_poly.entity_id
_entity_poly.type
_entity_poly.pdbx_seq_one_letter_code
_entity_poly.pdbx_strand_id
1 'polypeptide(L)'
;LWLSSSPSPQFPISILQASVKMTTEPPKGLKANMKRLYRLITEDQFNVCKASAKYKKLLFGLVFFHSILLERKKFQQLGWNTIYSFNDSDFE
;
A
#
# COMPACT_ATOMS: atom_id res chain seq x y z
N LEU A 1 -1.81 10.93 23.33
CA LEU A 1 -0.74 9.91 23.31
C LEU A 1 -1.06 8.92 22.19
N TRP A 2 -0.10 8.61 21.33
CA TRP A 2 -0.24 7.57 20.30
C TRP A 2 0.55 6.33 20.73
N LEU A 3 -0.05 5.15 20.62
CA LEU A 3 0.57 3.86 20.93
C LEU A 3 0.49 2.96 19.70
N SER A 4 1.54 2.20 19.42
CA SER A 4 1.58 1.21 18.34
C SER A 4 2.10 -0.12 18.87
N SER A 5 1.41 -1.21 18.55
CA SER A 5 1.78 -2.56 18.99
C SER A 5 1.30 -3.59 17.96
N SER A 6 2.09 -4.63 17.73
CA SER A 6 1.61 -5.82 17.03
C SER A 6 0.60 -6.57 17.92
N PRO A 7 -0.41 -7.24 17.33
CA PRO A 7 -1.35 -8.06 18.10
C PRO A 7 -0.60 -9.11 18.93
N SER A 8 -0.86 -9.15 20.24
CA SER A 8 -0.27 -10.11 21.17
C SER A 8 -1.33 -10.53 22.20
N PRO A 9 -1.46 -11.84 22.49
CA PRO A 9 -2.38 -12.32 23.51
C PRO A 9 -1.98 -11.89 24.94
N GLN A 10 -0.73 -11.47 25.16
CA GLN A 10 -0.24 -10.96 26.44
C GLN A 10 -0.42 -9.44 26.60
N PHE A 11 -1.08 -8.77 25.65
CA PHE A 11 -1.28 -7.33 25.72
C PHE A 11 -2.21 -6.94 26.88
N PRO A 12 -1.86 -5.94 27.72
CA PRO A 12 -2.66 -5.56 28.88
C PRO A 12 -4.08 -5.10 28.52
N ILE A 13 -5.08 -5.80 29.06
CA ILE A 13 -6.50 -5.54 28.80
C ILE A 13 -6.91 -4.13 29.29
N SER A 14 -6.35 -3.66 30.40
CA SER A 14 -6.66 -2.33 30.97
C SER A 14 -6.33 -1.19 29.99
N ILE A 15 -5.16 -1.26 29.35
CA ILE A 15 -4.75 -0.28 28.33
C ILE A 15 -5.64 -0.41 27.08
N LEU A 16 -5.97 -1.64 26.68
CA LEU A 16 -6.87 -1.88 25.57
C LEU A 16 -8.25 -1.25 25.87
N GLN A 17 -8.84 -1.45 27.04
CA GLN A 17 -10.15 -0.90 27.39
C GLN A 17 -10.15 0.62 27.44
N ALA A 18 -9.08 1.24 27.93
CA ALA A 18 -8.93 2.69 28.06
C ALA A 18 -8.51 3.42 26.77
N SER A 19 -8.34 2.73 25.65
CA SER A 19 -7.88 3.31 24.38
C SER A 19 -8.87 3.14 23.22
N VAL A 20 -8.74 4.03 22.22
CA VAL A 20 -9.37 3.87 20.91
C VAL A 20 -8.46 3.01 20.04
N LYS A 21 -9.01 1.95 19.45
CA LYS A 21 -8.26 0.98 18.64
C LYS A 21 -8.46 1.30 17.17
N MET A 22 -7.38 1.28 16.41
CA MET A 22 -7.42 1.43 14.95
C MET A 22 -6.52 0.36 14.34
N THR A 23 -7.04 -0.34 13.32
CA THR A 23 -6.25 -1.27 12.52
C THR A 23 -5.82 -0.60 11.23
N THR A 24 -4.52 -0.62 10.95
CA THR A 24 -3.95 -0.14 9.68
C THR A 24 -3.78 -1.31 8.73
N GLU A 25 -4.89 -1.79 8.15
CA GLU A 25 -4.83 -2.81 7.11
C GLU A 25 -4.52 -2.17 5.74
N PRO A 26 -3.69 -2.83 4.90
CA PRO A 26 -3.51 -2.39 3.53
C PRO A 26 -4.84 -2.46 2.75
N PRO A 27 -5.10 -1.52 1.82
CA PRO A 27 -6.34 -1.54 1.05
C PRO A 27 -6.43 -2.82 0.23
N LYS A 28 -7.63 -3.40 0.20
CA LYS A 28 -7.91 -4.65 -0.51
C LYS A 28 -8.49 -4.33 -1.88
N GLY A 29 -7.94 -4.97 -2.91
CA GLY A 29 -8.40 -4.86 -4.29
C GLY A 29 -7.56 -3.88 -5.11
N LEU A 30 -7.45 -4.22 -6.39
CA LEU A 30 -6.62 -3.51 -7.37
C LEU A 30 -6.97 -2.00 -7.45
N LYS A 31 -8.26 -1.68 -7.58
CA LYS A 31 -8.72 -0.28 -7.69
C LYS A 31 -8.39 0.54 -6.44
N ALA A 32 -8.49 -0.06 -5.25
CA ALA A 32 -8.19 0.62 -4.00
C ALA A 32 -6.68 0.89 -3.87
N ASN A 33 -5.85 -0.08 -4.24
CA ASN A 33 -4.40 0.09 -4.32
C ASN A 33 -3.99 1.19 -5.30
N MET A 34 -4.54 1.18 -6.52
CA MET A 34 -4.26 2.23 -7.50
C MET A 34 -4.66 3.62 -6.99
N LYS A 35 -5.85 3.76 -6.39
CA LYS A 35 -6.32 5.04 -5.83
C LYS A 35 -5.42 5.53 -4.70
N ARG A 36 -4.88 4.62 -3.88
CA ARG A 36 -3.90 4.95 -2.83
C ARG A 36 -2.61 5.48 -3.44
N LEU A 37 -2.03 4.76 -4.41
CA LEU A 37 -0.78 5.18 -5.07
C LEU A 37 -0.93 6.53 -5.79
N TYR A 38 -2.05 6.76 -6.48
CA TYR A 38 -2.32 8.06 -7.10
C TYR A 38 -2.45 9.22 -6.10
N ARG A 39 -2.80 8.95 -4.84
CA ARG A 39 -2.83 9.98 -3.80
C ARG A 39 -1.45 10.32 -3.24
N LEU A 40 -0.47 9.44 -3.40
CA LEU A 40 0.92 9.69 -3.00
C LEU A 40 1.64 10.58 -4.04
N ILE A 41 1.19 10.55 -5.29
CA ILE A 41 1.75 11.34 -6.38
C ILE A 41 1.23 12.78 -6.29
N THR A 42 2.14 13.75 -6.23
CA THR A 42 1.79 15.19 -6.22
C THR A 42 1.43 15.70 -7.62
N GLU A 43 0.70 16.81 -7.70
CA GLU A 43 0.35 17.42 -9.00
C GLU A 43 1.60 17.84 -9.80
N ASP A 44 2.65 18.27 -9.10
CA ASP A 44 3.94 18.58 -9.71
C ASP A 44 4.52 17.33 -10.36
N GLN A 45 4.64 16.22 -9.61
CA GLN A 45 5.11 14.93 -10.13
C GLN A 45 4.27 14.43 -11.31
N PHE A 46 2.96 14.64 -11.28
CA PHE A 46 2.06 14.24 -12.36
C PHE A 46 2.29 15.04 -13.66
N ASN A 47 2.81 16.26 -13.55
CA ASN A 47 3.04 17.18 -14.67
C ASN A 47 4.52 17.49 -14.94
N VAL A 48 5.47 16.78 -14.31
CA VAL A 48 6.94 16.97 -14.49
C VAL A 48 7.35 16.95 -15.96
N CYS A 49 6.77 16.04 -16.75
CA CYS A 49 7.26 15.76 -18.09
C CYS A 49 6.46 16.51 -19.18
N LYS A 50 7.17 17.24 -20.05
CA LYS A 50 6.59 17.95 -21.20
C LYS A 50 5.84 17.00 -22.16
N ALA A 51 6.32 15.77 -22.30
CA ALA A 51 5.65 14.71 -23.06
C ALA A 51 4.53 14.03 -22.24
N SER A 52 3.55 14.82 -21.82
CA SER A 52 2.52 14.45 -20.84
C SER A 52 1.78 13.16 -21.18
N ALA A 53 1.41 12.95 -22.45
CA ALA A 53 0.67 11.77 -22.88
C ALA A 53 1.47 10.45 -22.73
N LYS A 54 2.78 10.46 -23.02
CA LYS A 54 3.63 9.27 -22.87
C LYS A 54 3.91 8.99 -21.41
N TYR A 55 4.25 10.04 -20.65
CA TYR A 55 4.52 9.95 -19.23
C TYR A 55 3.32 9.40 -18.44
N LYS A 56 2.12 9.94 -18.65
CA LYS A 56 0.90 9.49 -17.94
C LYS A 56 0.54 8.03 -18.24
N LYS A 57 0.81 7.55 -19.47
CA LYS A 57 0.64 6.13 -19.82
C LYS A 57 1.63 5.23 -19.07
N LEU A 58 2.89 5.64 -18.98
CA LEU A 58 3.92 4.91 -18.23
C LEU A 58 3.60 4.90 -16.73
N LEU A 59 3.21 6.05 -16.18
CA LEU A 59 2.82 6.19 -14.78
C LEU A 59 1.63 5.29 -14.44
N PHE A 60 0.60 5.26 -15.30
CA PHE A 60 -0.50 4.32 -15.14
C PHE A 60 -0.02 2.86 -15.17
N GLY A 61 0.87 2.51 -16.11
CA GLY A 61 1.45 1.18 -16.19
C GLY A 61 2.20 0.77 -14.93
N LEU A 62 3.00 1.67 -14.36
CA LEU A 62 3.73 1.47 -13.11
C LEU A 62 2.79 1.28 -11.92
N VAL A 63 1.81 2.17 -11.74
CA VAL A 63 0.80 2.10 -10.68
C VAL A 63 0.00 0.80 -10.77
N PHE A 64 -0.40 0.42 -11.97
CA PHE A 64 -1.14 -0.81 -12.22
C PHE A 64 -0.29 -2.05 -11.91
N PHE A 65 0.95 -2.08 -12.37
CA PHE A 65 1.88 -3.18 -12.11
C PHE A 65 2.16 -3.34 -10.62
N HIS A 66 2.50 -2.27 -9.91
CA HIS A 66 2.74 -2.31 -8.46
C HIS A 66 1.48 -2.77 -7.71
N SER A 67 0.30 -2.31 -8.11
CA SER A 67 -0.97 -2.77 -7.52
C SER A 67 -1.22 -4.27 -7.75
N ILE A 68 -0.82 -4.82 -8.90
CA ILE A 68 -0.88 -6.28 -9.15
C ILE A 68 0.08 -7.02 -8.23
N LEU A 69 1.31 -6.53 -8.04
CA LEU A 69 2.29 -7.18 -7.15
C LEU A 69 1.77 -7.30 -5.72
N LEU A 70 1.21 -6.21 -5.18
CA LEU A 70 0.58 -6.18 -3.86
C LEU A 70 -0.58 -7.18 -3.77
N GLU A 71 -1.48 -7.17 -4.76
CA GLU A 71 -2.59 -8.11 -4.80
C GLU A 71 -2.13 -9.55 -4.99
N ARG A 72 -1.03 -9.82 -5.70
CA ARG A 72 -0.58 -11.19 -5.96
C ARG A 72 -0.12 -11.90 -4.68
N LYS A 73 0.31 -11.16 -3.66
CA LYS A 73 0.64 -11.69 -2.32
C LYS A 73 -0.50 -12.51 -1.70
N LYS A 74 -1.77 -12.19 -2.01
CA LYS A 74 -2.93 -12.91 -1.47
C LYS A 74 -3.04 -14.37 -1.93
N PHE A 75 -2.35 -14.74 -3.02
CA PHE A 75 -2.32 -16.11 -3.53
C PHE A 75 -1.22 -16.97 -2.89
N GLN A 76 -0.45 -16.43 -1.93
CA GLN A 76 0.60 -17.17 -1.21
C GLN A 76 1.54 -17.90 -2.20
N GLN A 77 1.73 -19.21 -2.02
CA GLN A 77 2.59 -20.06 -2.84
C GLN A 77 2.17 -20.15 -4.32
N LEU A 78 0.90 -19.93 -4.66
CA LEU A 78 0.44 -19.84 -6.06
C LEU A 78 0.82 -18.50 -6.71
N GLY A 79 0.98 -17.46 -5.89
CA GLY A 79 1.39 -16.14 -6.33
C GLY A 79 2.90 -16.03 -6.50
N TRP A 80 3.65 -16.53 -5.51
CA TRP A 80 5.10 -16.43 -5.39
C TRP A 80 5.70 -17.67 -4.73
N ASN A 81 6.81 -18.19 -5.27
CA ASN A 81 7.58 -19.25 -4.62
C ASN A 81 8.21 -18.77 -3.29
N THR A 82 8.58 -17.49 -3.21
CA THR A 82 9.06 -16.83 -1.99
C THR A 82 8.39 -15.48 -1.86
N ILE A 83 7.74 -15.24 -0.72
CA ILE A 83 6.91 -14.03 -0.51
C ILE A 83 7.83 -12.83 -0.24
N TYR A 84 7.98 -11.96 -1.24
CA TYR A 84 8.54 -10.64 -1.04
C TYR A 84 7.48 -9.69 -0.47
N SER A 85 7.85 -8.87 0.51
CA SER A 85 6.95 -7.89 1.13
C SER A 85 7.14 -6.52 0.48
N PHE A 86 6.59 -6.37 -0.73
CA PHE A 86 6.53 -5.09 -1.43
C PHE A 86 5.90 -4.02 -0.53
N ASN A 87 6.52 -2.86 -0.48
CA ASN A 87 6.11 -1.70 0.30
C ASN A 87 6.13 -0.41 -0.56
N ASP A 88 5.84 0.72 0.07
CA ASP A 88 5.73 2.01 -0.62
C ASP A 88 7.08 2.54 -1.11
N SER A 89 8.19 2.20 -0.44
CA SER A 89 9.54 2.57 -0.88
C SER A 89 9.99 1.79 -2.13
N ASP A 90 9.38 0.64 -2.43
CA ASP A 90 9.61 -0.03 -3.72
C ASP A 90 8.89 0.68 -4.89
N PHE A 91 7.97 1.61 -4.60
CA PHE A 91 7.20 2.36 -5.60
C PHE A 91 7.72 3.79 -5.84
N GLU A 92 8.19 4.47 -4.79
CA GLU A 92 8.84 5.80 -4.88
C GLU A 92 10.16 5.77 -5.67
#